data_AF-A0AAF0EUP9-F1
#
_entry.id   AF-A0AAF0EUP9-F1
#
_cell.length_a   1.000
_cell.length_b   1.000
_cell.length_c   1.000
_cell.angle_alpha   90.00
_cell.angle_beta   90.00
_cell.angle_gamma   90.00
#
_symmetry.space_group_name_H-M   'P 1'
#
loop_
_entity.id
_entity.type
_entity.pdbx_description
1 polymer ?
#
loop_
_entity_poly.entity_id
_entity_poly.type
_entity_poly.pdbx_seq_one_letter_code
_entity_poly.pdbx_strand_id
1 'polypeptide(L)'
;MPRTQRVRRQALVQVLLARRVVPLTDAETLWGTIASKVPDEPAETLADALTALNSDLTQIGLEARTVRDQASGDALVVLANTRGDAIAEGATAYTGAELAYVRALVDALGAPDAFSISTTDALSLSTTPPLSKRAASDLLRNLVQRGWIAERQGKYVLAPRALCELDAYLRSDENALECGSCYELVTIGERCTGEGCRGALHTVCSRDTCAACGQAWHGTPVGPS
;
A
#
# COMPACT_ATOMS: atom_id res chain seq x y z
N MET A 1 -11.16 -26.36 13.42
CA MET A 1 -10.65 -25.20 14.18
C MET A 1 -11.42 -25.06 15.50
N PRO A 2 -10.74 -25.02 16.66
CA PRO A 2 -11.35 -24.76 17.96
C PRO A 2 -12.22 -23.50 17.97
N ARG A 3 -13.31 -23.52 18.76
CA ARG A 3 -14.27 -22.40 18.84
C ARG A 3 -13.63 -21.10 19.34
N THR A 4 -12.69 -21.20 20.27
CA THR A 4 -11.88 -20.10 20.82
C THR A 4 -11.07 -19.39 19.74
N GLN A 5 -10.30 -20.15 18.94
CA GLN A 5 -9.54 -19.62 17.80
C GLN A 5 -10.45 -18.90 16.79
N ARG A 6 -11.64 -19.45 16.55
CA ARG A 6 -12.62 -18.82 15.64
C ARG A 6 -13.06 -17.45 16.12
N VAL A 7 -13.39 -17.32 17.40
CA VAL A 7 -13.83 -16.03 17.96
C VAL A 7 -12.69 -15.00 17.90
N ARG A 8 -11.46 -15.39 18.25
CA ARG A 8 -10.29 -14.48 18.20
C ARG A 8 -10.03 -13.98 16.78
N ARG A 9 -9.96 -14.89 15.82
CA ARG A 9 -9.70 -14.59 14.42
C ARG A 9 -10.82 -13.75 13.79
N GLN A 10 -12.08 -14.00 14.16
CA GLN A 10 -13.21 -13.15 13.76
C GLN A 10 -13.06 -11.71 14.28
N ALA A 11 -12.67 -11.53 15.54
CA ALA A 11 -12.43 -10.20 16.11
C ALA A 11 -11.27 -9.47 15.40
N LEU A 12 -10.18 -10.20 15.10
CA LEU A 12 -9.05 -9.65 14.34
C LEU A 12 -9.48 -9.19 12.93
N VAL A 13 -10.24 -10.01 12.20
CA VAL A 13 -10.76 -9.64 10.87
C VAL A 13 -11.68 -8.42 10.94
N GLN A 14 -12.53 -8.30 11.96
CA GLN A 14 -13.37 -7.11 12.13
C GLN A 14 -12.55 -5.82 12.26
N VAL A 15 -11.45 -5.86 13.02
CA VAL A 15 -10.54 -4.73 13.15
C VAL A 15 -9.87 -4.41 11.81
N LEU A 16 -9.35 -5.45 11.13
CA LEU A 16 -8.66 -5.28 9.86
C LEU A 16 -9.58 -4.76 8.75
N LEU A 17 -10.85 -5.17 8.72
CA LEU A 17 -11.85 -4.64 7.79
C LEU A 17 -12.19 -3.17 8.07
N ALA A 18 -12.26 -2.79 9.34
CA ALA A 18 -12.60 -1.43 9.76
C ALA A 18 -11.46 -0.43 9.50
N ARG A 19 -10.21 -0.83 9.75
CA ARG A 19 -9.03 0.06 9.66
C ARG A 19 -8.25 -0.08 8.36
N ARG A 20 -8.26 -1.26 7.73
CA ARG A 20 -7.50 -1.67 6.53
C ARG A 20 -5.98 -1.61 6.65
N VAL A 21 -5.43 -0.64 7.36
CA VAL A 21 -4.01 -0.50 7.68
C VAL A 21 -3.89 -0.26 9.18
N VAL A 22 -3.05 -1.05 9.85
CA VAL A 22 -2.83 -0.97 11.29
C VAL A 22 -1.33 -1.08 11.57
N PRO A 23 -0.72 -0.19 12.37
CA PRO A 23 0.65 -0.39 12.83
C PRO A 23 0.82 -1.77 13.47
N LEU A 24 1.94 -2.46 13.21
CA LEU A 24 2.15 -3.81 13.73
C LEU A 24 2.08 -3.84 15.27
N THR A 25 2.66 -2.85 15.93
CA THR A 25 2.61 -2.68 17.39
C THR A 25 1.18 -2.58 17.93
N ASP A 26 0.30 -1.87 17.20
CA ASP A 26 -1.10 -1.73 17.56
C ASP A 26 -1.84 -3.05 17.34
N ALA A 27 -1.55 -3.74 16.24
CA ALA A 27 -2.12 -5.06 15.93
C ALA A 27 -1.73 -6.11 16.99
N GLU A 28 -0.47 -6.10 17.45
CA GLU A 28 0.03 -6.97 18.52
C GLU A 28 -0.66 -6.66 19.85
N THR A 29 -0.79 -5.37 20.20
CA THR A 29 -1.50 -4.93 21.42
C THR A 29 -2.97 -5.36 21.41
N LEU A 30 -3.64 -5.20 20.26
CA LEU A 30 -5.02 -5.62 20.07
C LEU A 30 -5.15 -7.15 20.15
N TRP A 31 -4.23 -7.90 19.55
CA TRP A 31 -4.21 -9.35 19.64
C TRP A 31 -4.02 -9.84 21.07
N GLY A 32 -3.09 -9.26 21.82
CA GLY A 32 -2.91 -9.57 23.25
C GLY A 32 -4.18 -9.30 24.06
N THR A 33 -4.88 -8.20 23.76
CA THR A 33 -6.17 -7.88 24.40
C THR A 33 -7.22 -8.95 24.08
N ILE A 34 -7.38 -9.33 22.81
CA ILE A 34 -8.33 -10.38 22.37
C ILE A 34 -7.99 -11.73 23.03
N ALA A 35 -6.72 -12.12 23.02
CA ALA A 35 -6.24 -13.38 23.58
C ALA A 35 -6.47 -13.46 25.10
N SER A 36 -6.35 -12.34 25.83
CA SER A 36 -6.61 -12.27 27.27
C SER A 36 -8.09 -12.47 27.62
N LYS A 37 -9.02 -12.05 26.74
CA LYS A 37 -10.47 -12.18 26.96
C LYS A 37 -11.02 -13.54 26.56
N VAL A 38 -10.34 -14.22 25.65
CA VAL A 38 -10.73 -15.56 25.16
C VAL A 38 -9.49 -16.43 25.18
N PRO A 39 -9.08 -17.05 26.31
CA PRO A 39 -7.88 -17.90 26.38
C PRO A 39 -7.93 -19.12 25.44
N ASP A 40 -6.77 -19.62 25.01
CA ASP A 40 -6.61 -20.77 24.10
C ASP A 40 -5.24 -21.41 24.35
N GLU A 41 -5.14 -22.73 24.21
CA GLU A 41 -3.88 -23.49 24.36
C GLU A 41 -3.64 -24.41 23.14
N PRO A 42 -2.41 -24.43 22.58
CA PRO A 42 -1.29 -23.54 22.90
C PRO A 42 -1.59 -22.08 22.52
N ALA A 43 -0.89 -21.14 23.15
CA ALA A 43 -1.05 -19.72 22.84
C ALA A 43 -0.62 -19.43 21.39
N GLU A 44 -1.56 -18.91 20.60
CA GLU A 44 -1.35 -18.50 19.21
C GLU A 44 -0.76 -17.07 19.13
N THR A 45 0.29 -16.89 18.34
CA THR A 45 0.86 -15.56 18.07
C THR A 45 0.04 -14.80 17.02
N LEU A 46 0.22 -13.47 16.91
CA LEU A 46 -0.43 -12.71 15.83
C LEU A 46 0.00 -13.21 14.45
N ALA A 47 1.27 -13.55 14.25
CA ALA A 47 1.79 -14.04 12.98
C ALA A 47 1.13 -15.38 12.58
N ASP A 48 0.98 -16.30 13.53
CA ASP A 48 0.28 -17.56 13.31
C ASP A 48 -1.20 -17.33 12.96
N ALA A 49 -1.86 -16.41 13.70
CA ALA A 49 -3.24 -16.06 13.46
C ALA A 49 -3.46 -15.44 12.07
N LEU A 50 -2.58 -14.54 11.63
CA LEU A 50 -2.62 -13.94 10.29
C LEU A 50 -2.40 -15.00 9.19
N THR A 51 -1.42 -15.87 9.38
CA THR A 51 -1.14 -16.98 8.45
C THR A 51 -2.35 -17.89 8.31
N ALA A 52 -2.96 -18.27 9.42
CA ALA A 52 -4.13 -19.12 9.41
C ALA A 52 -5.36 -18.41 8.84
N LEU A 53 -5.55 -17.11 9.11
CA LEU A 53 -6.61 -16.30 8.50
C LEU A 53 -6.48 -16.22 6.97
N ASN A 54 -5.26 -16.08 6.45
CA ASN A 54 -5.04 -15.98 5.00
C ASN A 54 -5.49 -17.24 4.23
N SER A 55 -5.50 -18.41 4.88
CA SER A 55 -6.07 -19.62 4.26
C SER A 55 -7.55 -19.48 3.88
N ASP A 56 -8.30 -18.67 4.64
CA ASP A 56 -9.71 -18.37 4.37
C ASP A 56 -9.88 -17.07 3.55
N LEU A 57 -9.12 -16.02 3.87
CA LEU A 57 -9.25 -14.71 3.21
C LEU A 57 -8.94 -14.77 1.72
N THR A 58 -7.97 -15.58 1.31
CA THR A 58 -7.59 -15.75 -0.10
C THR A 58 -8.75 -16.29 -0.94
N GLN A 59 -9.63 -17.12 -0.37
CA GLN A 59 -10.81 -17.65 -1.05
C GLN A 59 -11.82 -16.57 -1.45
N ILE A 60 -11.79 -15.43 -0.77
CA ILE A 60 -12.66 -14.29 -1.07
C ILE A 60 -11.90 -13.13 -1.75
N GLY A 61 -10.63 -13.32 -2.11
CA GLY A 61 -9.79 -12.29 -2.73
C GLY A 61 -9.31 -11.22 -1.75
N LEU A 62 -9.11 -11.59 -0.48
CA LEU A 62 -8.46 -10.72 0.51
C LEU A 62 -7.18 -11.36 1.01
N GLU A 63 -6.25 -10.53 1.48
CA GLU A 63 -5.02 -10.99 2.11
C GLU A 63 -4.60 -10.00 3.20
N ALA A 64 -4.28 -10.51 4.38
CA ALA A 64 -3.64 -9.73 5.44
C ALA A 64 -2.12 -9.93 5.36
N ARG A 65 -1.38 -8.87 5.03
CA ARG A 65 0.08 -8.90 4.88
C ARG A 65 0.76 -7.90 5.78
N THR A 66 1.95 -8.26 6.27
CA THR A 66 2.85 -7.33 6.95
C THR A 66 3.74 -6.65 5.91
N VAL A 67 3.74 -5.32 5.89
CA VAL A 67 4.55 -4.49 5.01
C VAL A 67 5.30 -3.43 5.80
N ARG A 68 6.23 -2.73 5.17
CA ARG A 68 6.90 -1.56 5.74
C ARG A 68 6.47 -0.29 5.01
N ASP A 69 6.19 0.77 5.75
CA ASP A 69 6.05 2.09 5.15
C ASP A 69 7.38 2.50 4.49
N GLN A 70 7.34 2.93 3.22
CA GLN A 70 8.57 3.21 2.47
C GLN A 70 9.30 4.47 2.96
N ALA A 71 8.61 5.36 3.67
CA ALA A 71 9.18 6.60 4.20
C ALA A 71 9.68 6.43 5.64
N SER A 72 8.86 5.87 6.55
CA SER A 72 9.24 5.73 7.97
C SER A 72 9.91 4.40 8.31
N GLY A 73 9.66 3.35 7.53
CA GLY A 73 10.14 1.99 7.80
C GLY A 73 9.30 1.22 8.82
N ASP A 74 8.23 1.85 9.34
CA ASP A 74 7.32 1.25 10.31
C ASP A 74 6.65 0.02 9.73
N ALA A 75 6.58 -1.05 10.53
CA ALA A 75 5.87 -2.26 10.15
C ALA A 75 4.36 -2.05 10.29
N LEU A 76 3.60 -2.40 9.25
CA LEU A 76 2.16 -2.27 9.15
C LEU A 76 1.53 -3.62 8.81
N VAL A 77 0.37 -3.91 9.37
CA VAL A 77 -0.53 -4.96 8.89
C VAL A 77 -1.57 -4.32 7.97
N VAL A 78 -1.59 -4.76 6.72
CA VAL A 78 -2.50 -4.29 5.66
C VAL A 78 -3.43 -5.43 5.27
N LEU A 79 -4.73 -5.17 5.31
CA LEU A 79 -5.74 -6.04 4.69
C LEU A 79 -5.99 -5.54 3.26
N ALA A 80 -5.33 -6.19 2.31
CA ALA A 80 -5.39 -5.88 0.89
C ALA A 80 -6.49 -6.69 0.20
N ASN A 81 -7.11 -6.08 -0.80
CA ASN A 81 -7.83 -6.77 -1.85
C ASN A 81 -6.84 -7.30 -2.89
N THR A 82 -6.96 -8.56 -3.26
CA THR A 82 -6.07 -9.23 -4.23
C THR A 82 -6.73 -9.44 -5.59
N ARG A 83 -7.97 -8.98 -5.77
CA ARG A 83 -8.65 -9.02 -7.08
C ARG A 83 -8.12 -7.91 -7.99
N GLY A 84 -7.91 -8.25 -9.26
CA GLY A 84 -7.24 -7.38 -10.23
C GLY A 84 -7.97 -6.06 -10.54
N ASP A 85 -9.23 -5.93 -10.15
CA ASP A 85 -10.08 -4.76 -10.31
C ASP A 85 -10.37 -4.08 -8.95
N ALA A 86 -9.39 -4.06 -8.04
CA ALA A 86 -9.51 -3.46 -6.70
C ALA A 86 -10.05 -2.00 -6.70
N ILE A 87 -9.71 -1.21 -7.73
CA ILE A 87 -10.26 0.15 -7.93
C ILE A 87 -11.78 0.08 -8.14
N ALA A 88 -12.27 -0.87 -8.94
CA ALA A 88 -13.69 -1.05 -9.25
C ALA A 88 -14.48 -1.71 -8.11
N GLU A 89 -13.89 -2.60 -7.32
CA GLU A 89 -14.58 -3.22 -6.18
C GLU A 89 -14.79 -2.25 -5.01
N GLY A 90 -13.91 -1.25 -4.86
CA GLY A 90 -14.13 -0.11 -3.97
C GLY A 90 -15.17 0.89 -4.47
N ALA A 91 -15.71 0.69 -5.70
CA ALA A 91 -16.42 1.68 -6.50
C ALA A 91 -17.94 1.54 -6.58
N THR A 92 -18.58 0.73 -5.74
CA THR A 92 -20.05 0.72 -5.68
C THR A 92 -20.66 2.10 -5.33
N ALA A 93 -19.84 3.05 -4.89
CA ALA A 93 -20.22 4.42 -4.56
C ALA A 93 -19.69 5.51 -5.53
N TYR A 94 -18.87 5.18 -6.53
CA TYR A 94 -18.29 6.17 -7.45
C TYR A 94 -18.96 6.16 -8.82
N THR A 95 -19.14 7.34 -9.39
CA THR A 95 -19.58 7.52 -10.78
C THR A 95 -18.47 7.14 -11.76
N GLY A 96 -18.83 6.90 -13.04
CA GLY A 96 -17.83 6.60 -14.08
C GLY A 96 -16.79 7.70 -14.27
N ALA A 97 -17.17 8.97 -14.11
CA ALA A 97 -16.25 10.12 -14.19
C ALA A 97 -15.27 10.15 -13.00
N GLU A 98 -15.76 9.87 -11.79
CA GLU A 98 -14.89 9.76 -10.61
C GLU A 98 -13.91 8.59 -10.76
N LEU A 99 -14.36 7.43 -11.26
CA LEU A 99 -13.48 6.29 -11.49
C LEU A 99 -12.40 6.58 -12.53
N ALA A 100 -12.76 7.23 -13.64
CA ALA A 100 -11.78 7.65 -14.64
C ALA A 100 -10.77 8.66 -14.05
N TYR A 101 -11.20 9.55 -13.13
CA TYR A 101 -10.31 10.46 -12.44
C TYR A 101 -9.36 9.72 -11.48
N VAL A 102 -9.87 8.77 -10.69
CA VAL A 102 -9.05 7.94 -9.79
C VAL A 102 -8.00 7.18 -10.59
N ARG A 103 -8.37 6.62 -11.75
CA ARG A 103 -7.40 5.93 -12.61
C ARG A 103 -6.31 6.87 -13.12
N ALA A 104 -6.69 8.04 -13.66
CA ALA A 104 -5.71 9.04 -14.10
C ALA A 104 -4.79 9.50 -12.95
N LEU A 105 -5.32 9.60 -11.73
CA LEU A 105 -4.54 9.92 -10.54
C LEU A 105 -3.56 8.80 -10.18
N VAL A 106 -3.99 7.54 -10.21
CA VAL A 106 -3.11 6.39 -9.95
C VAL A 106 -2.01 6.31 -11.01
N ASP A 107 -2.33 6.54 -12.29
CA ASP A 107 -1.34 6.56 -13.37
C ASP A 107 -0.31 7.67 -13.16
N ALA A 108 -0.75 8.87 -12.76
CA ALA A 108 0.15 9.97 -12.45
C ALA A 108 1.02 9.70 -11.21
N LEU A 109 0.48 8.99 -10.21
CA LEU A 109 1.22 8.59 -9.00
C LEU A 109 2.15 7.39 -9.22
N GLY A 110 1.89 6.58 -10.25
CA GLY A 110 2.77 5.50 -10.70
C GLY A 110 3.84 5.96 -11.69
N ALA A 111 3.76 7.20 -12.16
CA ALA A 111 4.70 7.76 -13.13
C ALA A 111 6.13 7.75 -12.55
N PRO A 112 7.12 7.28 -13.34
CA PRO A 112 8.48 7.07 -12.87
C PRO A 112 9.15 8.34 -12.36
N ASP A 113 10.12 8.14 -11.45
CA ASP A 113 10.90 9.14 -10.72
C ASP A 113 10.10 10.01 -9.74
N ALA A 114 8.99 10.59 -10.18
CA ALA A 114 8.20 11.49 -9.34
C ALA A 114 7.42 10.76 -8.25
N PHE A 115 6.73 9.65 -8.63
CA PHE A 115 5.84 8.84 -7.77
C PHE A 115 4.96 9.64 -6.79
N SER A 116 4.64 10.87 -7.18
CA SER A 116 3.99 11.87 -6.35
C SER A 116 3.41 12.95 -7.24
N ILE A 117 2.36 13.61 -6.76
CA ILE A 117 1.69 14.68 -7.52
C ILE A 117 1.31 15.82 -6.59
N SER A 118 1.50 17.06 -7.03
CA SER A 118 1.06 18.23 -6.26
C SER A 118 -0.46 18.31 -6.20
N THR A 119 -1.02 18.98 -5.19
CA THR A 119 -2.46 19.21 -5.12
C THR A 119 -3.01 19.94 -6.36
N THR A 120 -2.25 20.90 -6.89
CA THR A 120 -2.64 21.67 -8.08
C THR A 120 -2.70 20.79 -9.33
N ASP A 121 -1.72 19.90 -9.50
CA ASP A 121 -1.68 18.99 -10.65
C ASP A 121 -2.75 17.89 -10.52
N ALA A 122 -2.94 17.36 -9.30
CA ALA A 122 -4.00 16.40 -9.01
C ALA A 122 -5.39 16.98 -9.31
N LEU A 123 -5.63 18.25 -8.97
CA LEU A 123 -6.86 18.93 -9.35
C LEU A 123 -6.94 19.15 -10.86
N SER A 124 -5.82 19.35 -11.56
CA SER A 124 -5.78 19.55 -13.01
C SER A 124 -6.21 18.33 -13.82
N LEU A 125 -5.99 17.11 -13.29
CA LEU A 125 -6.48 15.85 -13.89
C LEU A 125 -8.01 15.77 -14.03
N SER A 126 -8.77 16.54 -13.26
CA SER A 126 -10.25 16.60 -13.35
C SER A 126 -10.79 17.29 -14.61
N THR A 127 -9.91 17.75 -15.50
CA THR A 127 -10.31 18.32 -16.79
C THR A 127 -10.72 17.22 -17.76
N THR A 128 -10.10 16.04 -17.67
CA THR A 128 -10.38 14.89 -18.52
C THR A 128 -10.06 13.62 -17.71
N PRO A 129 -11.07 12.95 -17.13
CA PRO A 129 -12.51 13.13 -17.33
C PRO A 129 -13.05 14.43 -16.73
N PRO A 130 -14.13 15.02 -17.29
CA PRO A 130 -14.70 16.25 -16.76
C PRO A 130 -15.33 16.01 -15.38
N LEU A 131 -14.68 16.55 -14.36
CA LEU A 131 -15.15 16.55 -12.97
C LEU A 131 -14.92 17.96 -12.39
N SER A 132 -15.86 18.46 -11.58
CA SER A 132 -15.67 19.77 -10.97
C SER A 132 -14.46 19.76 -10.03
N LYS A 133 -13.71 20.88 -9.93
CA LYS A 133 -12.56 20.99 -9.01
C LYS A 133 -12.95 20.70 -7.56
N ARG A 134 -14.17 21.08 -7.16
CA ARG A 134 -14.72 20.76 -5.83
C ARG A 134 -14.91 19.26 -5.65
N ALA A 135 -15.56 18.58 -6.60
CA ALA A 135 -15.76 17.14 -6.54
C ALA A 135 -14.41 16.39 -6.56
N ALA A 136 -13.44 16.82 -7.37
CA ALA A 136 -12.09 16.26 -7.36
C ALA A 136 -11.40 16.44 -6.00
N SER A 137 -11.51 17.63 -5.38
CA SER A 137 -10.95 17.89 -4.05
C SER A 137 -11.59 17.02 -2.95
N ASP A 138 -12.92 16.87 -3.00
CA ASP A 138 -13.65 16.03 -2.05
C ASP A 138 -13.28 14.54 -2.25
N LEU A 139 -13.08 14.11 -3.50
CA LEU A 139 -12.62 12.77 -3.84
C LEU A 139 -11.19 12.50 -3.36
N LEU A 140 -10.25 13.43 -3.55
CA LEU A 140 -8.89 13.33 -3.01
C LEU A 140 -8.91 13.16 -1.48
N ARG A 141 -9.72 13.96 -0.77
CA ARG A 141 -9.87 13.83 0.68
C ARG A 141 -10.42 12.47 1.09
N ASN A 142 -11.39 11.96 0.33
CA ASN A 142 -11.96 10.64 0.55
C ASN A 142 -10.91 9.53 0.33
N LEU A 143 -10.08 9.64 -0.72
CA LEU A 143 -8.99 8.69 -0.98
C LEU A 143 -7.94 8.69 0.13
N VAL A 144 -7.58 9.87 0.66
CA VAL A 144 -6.70 9.99 1.85
C VAL A 144 -7.34 9.28 3.04
N GLN A 145 -8.60 9.60 3.36
CA GLN A 145 -9.30 9.04 4.50
C GLN A 145 -9.45 7.50 4.41
N ARG A 146 -9.64 6.97 3.20
CA ARG A 146 -9.76 5.53 2.95
C ARG A 146 -8.40 4.82 2.80
N GLY A 147 -7.30 5.56 2.92
CA GLY A 147 -5.93 5.04 2.86
C GLY A 147 -5.50 4.57 1.48
N TRP A 148 -6.02 5.17 0.40
CA TRP A 148 -5.56 4.92 -0.96
C TRP A 148 -4.36 5.79 -1.33
N ILE A 149 -4.38 7.04 -0.88
CA ILE A 149 -3.27 7.98 -1.04
C ILE A 149 -2.90 8.58 0.31
N ALA A 150 -1.71 9.16 0.41
CA ALA A 150 -1.25 9.86 1.60
C ALA A 150 -0.63 11.20 1.20
N GLU A 151 -0.66 12.17 2.12
CA GLU A 151 0.05 13.43 1.95
C GLU A 151 1.47 13.32 2.52
N ARG A 152 2.46 13.71 1.71
CA ARG A 152 3.89 13.77 2.06
C ARG A 152 4.49 15.01 1.42
N GLN A 153 5.09 15.88 2.24
CA GLN A 153 5.75 17.11 1.76
C GLN A 153 4.86 17.98 0.83
N GLY A 154 3.56 18.07 1.11
CA GLY A 154 2.61 18.84 0.29
C GLY A 154 2.23 18.22 -1.06
N LYS A 155 2.61 16.95 -1.30
CA LYS A 155 2.23 16.15 -2.46
C LYS A 155 1.43 14.92 -2.02
N TYR A 156 0.63 14.38 -2.94
CA TYR A 156 0.01 13.07 -2.77
C TYR A 156 0.96 11.97 -3.25
N VAL A 157 0.97 10.85 -2.53
CA VAL A 157 1.65 9.59 -2.88
C VAL A 157 0.69 8.41 -2.71
N LEU A 158 0.99 7.26 -3.32
CA LEU A 158 0.25 6.04 -3.01
C LEU A 158 0.48 5.62 -1.55
N ALA A 159 -0.59 5.27 -0.85
CA ALA A 159 -0.50 4.75 0.50
C ALA A 159 -0.12 3.24 0.51
N PRO A 160 0.39 2.69 1.62
CA PRO A 160 0.78 1.27 1.70
C PRO A 160 -0.30 0.28 1.26
N ARG A 161 -1.57 0.58 1.56
CA ARG A 161 -2.70 -0.22 1.10
C ARG A 161 -2.82 -0.24 -0.43
N ALA A 162 -2.75 0.92 -1.07
CA ALA A 162 -2.84 1.00 -2.52
C ALA A 162 -1.66 0.30 -3.21
N LEU A 163 -0.45 0.42 -2.66
CA LEU A 163 0.71 -0.31 -3.16
C LEU A 163 0.52 -1.83 -3.10
N CYS A 164 -0.13 -2.34 -2.04
CA CYS A 164 -0.46 -3.76 -1.94
C CYS A 164 -1.57 -4.19 -2.92
N GLU A 165 -2.66 -3.42 -2.99
CA GLU A 165 -3.84 -3.77 -3.80
C GLU A 165 -3.60 -3.58 -5.31
N LEU A 166 -2.71 -2.65 -5.69
CA LEU A 166 -2.42 -2.30 -7.08
C LEU A 166 -1.05 -2.82 -7.54
N ASP A 167 -0.38 -3.69 -6.78
CA ASP A 167 0.98 -4.17 -7.09
C ASP A 167 1.08 -4.69 -8.54
N ALA A 168 0.18 -5.59 -8.94
CA ALA A 168 0.15 -6.14 -10.30
C ALA A 168 -0.11 -5.08 -11.38
N TYR A 169 -0.95 -4.08 -11.08
CA TYR A 169 -1.23 -2.96 -12.00
C TYR A 169 0.01 -2.09 -12.18
N LEU A 170 0.64 -1.69 -11.08
CA LEU A 170 1.80 -0.80 -11.08
C LEU A 170 3.01 -1.48 -11.72
N ARG A 171 3.21 -2.79 -11.49
CA ARG A 171 4.26 -3.59 -12.12
C ARG A 171 4.05 -3.85 -13.61
N SER A 172 2.85 -3.60 -14.13
CA SER A 172 2.60 -3.71 -15.57
C SER A 172 3.23 -2.56 -16.37
N ASP A 173 3.57 -1.45 -15.71
CA ASP A 173 4.39 -0.39 -16.29
C ASP A 173 5.84 -0.85 -16.38
N GLU A 174 6.42 -0.76 -17.59
CA GLU A 174 7.81 -1.13 -17.82
C GLU A 174 8.79 -0.32 -16.96
N ASN A 175 8.40 0.87 -16.49
CA ASN A 175 9.22 1.78 -15.69
C ASN A 175 9.08 1.57 -14.17
N ALA A 176 8.24 0.64 -13.72
CA ALA A 176 8.11 0.30 -12.32
C ALA A 176 9.48 -0.03 -11.68
N LEU A 177 9.78 0.58 -10.53
CA LEU A 177 11.03 0.35 -9.83
C LEU A 177 10.86 -0.76 -8.81
N GLU A 178 11.79 -1.71 -8.78
CA GLU A 178 11.81 -2.80 -7.81
C GLU A 178 13.01 -2.64 -6.87
N CYS A 179 12.75 -2.80 -5.57
CA CYS A 179 13.79 -2.70 -4.55
C CYS A 179 14.75 -3.88 -4.66
N GLY A 180 16.03 -3.62 -4.92
CA GLY A 180 17.06 -4.65 -4.99
C GLY A 180 17.37 -5.36 -3.65
N SER A 181 16.67 -5.04 -2.56
CA SER A 181 16.83 -5.66 -1.24
C SER A 181 15.61 -6.50 -0.85
N CYS A 182 14.40 -5.92 -0.88
CA CYS A 182 13.17 -6.60 -0.47
C CYS A 182 12.26 -7.03 -1.64
N TYR A 183 12.61 -6.69 -2.89
CA TYR A 183 11.87 -7.01 -4.11
C TYR A 183 10.45 -6.42 -4.21
N GLU A 184 10.08 -5.50 -3.31
CA GLU A 184 8.83 -4.75 -3.37
C GLU A 184 8.97 -3.49 -4.26
N LEU A 185 7.84 -2.98 -4.77
CA LEU A 185 7.78 -1.75 -5.58
C LEU A 185 8.36 -0.54 -4.85
N VAL A 186 9.21 0.25 -5.51
CA VAL A 186 9.80 1.49 -4.97
C VAL A 186 9.05 2.69 -5.53
N THR A 187 8.38 3.41 -4.63
CA THR A 187 7.77 4.72 -4.89
C THR A 187 8.39 5.83 -4.05
N ILE A 188 9.13 5.48 -3.00
CA ILE A 188 9.89 6.39 -2.14
C ILE A 188 11.24 5.73 -1.87
N GLY A 189 12.33 6.38 -2.29
CA GLY A 189 13.64 5.78 -2.19
C GLY A 189 14.68 6.45 -3.07
N GLU A 190 15.57 5.64 -3.62
CA GLU A 190 16.62 6.06 -4.53
C GLU A 190 16.73 5.11 -5.72
N ARG A 191 17.07 5.65 -6.89
CA ARG A 191 17.51 4.88 -8.05
C ARG A 191 19.00 5.02 -8.30
N CYS A 192 19.61 3.97 -8.83
CA CYS A 192 21.02 3.93 -9.16
C CYS A 192 21.38 4.99 -10.22
N THR A 193 22.54 5.64 -10.05
CA THR A 193 23.08 6.63 -11.00
C THR A 193 23.86 6.02 -12.16
N GLY A 194 24.04 4.69 -12.18
CA GLY A 194 24.68 3.99 -13.29
C GLY A 194 23.93 4.24 -14.61
N GLU A 195 24.66 4.45 -15.70
CA GLU A 195 24.07 4.77 -17.00
C GLU A 195 23.12 3.65 -17.46
N GLY A 196 21.86 4.00 -17.74
CA GLY A 196 20.82 3.04 -18.11
C GLY A 196 20.42 2.05 -17.01
N CYS A 197 20.94 2.20 -15.79
CA CYS A 197 20.64 1.30 -14.68
C CYS A 197 19.26 1.59 -14.09
N ARG A 198 18.54 0.51 -13.78
CA ARG A 198 17.21 0.56 -13.17
C ARG A 198 17.16 0.05 -11.73
N GLY A 199 18.32 -0.18 -11.13
CA GLY A 199 18.38 -0.60 -9.73
C GLY A 199 17.77 0.47 -8.83
N ALA A 200 16.89 0.07 -7.92
CA ALA A 200 16.26 0.96 -6.96
C ALA A 200 16.34 0.36 -5.54
N LEU A 201 16.27 1.22 -4.53
CA LEU A 201 16.14 0.85 -3.12
C LEU A 201 15.15 1.78 -2.44
N HIS A 202 14.33 1.27 -1.53
CA HIS A 202 13.58 2.14 -0.61
C HIS A 202 14.53 2.93 0.27
N THR A 203 14.11 4.10 0.75
CA THR A 203 14.90 4.93 1.70
C THR A 203 15.32 4.15 2.95
N VAL A 204 14.48 3.20 3.36
CA VAL A 204 14.68 2.37 4.57
C VAL A 204 15.40 1.05 4.28
N CYS A 205 15.69 0.75 3.02
CA CYS A 205 16.48 -0.40 2.60
C CYS A 205 17.91 0.06 2.26
N SER A 206 18.89 -0.81 2.48
CA SER A 206 20.29 -0.49 2.20
C SER A 206 21.00 -1.65 1.51
N ARG A 207 21.93 -1.31 0.62
CA ARG A 207 22.94 -2.21 0.02
C ARG A 207 24.18 -1.41 -0.34
N ASP A 208 25.35 -2.02 -0.23
CA ASP A 208 26.61 -1.38 -0.64
C ASP A 208 26.81 -1.39 -2.16
N THR A 209 26.16 -2.32 -2.85
CA THR A 209 26.26 -2.52 -4.31
C THR A 209 24.89 -2.63 -4.95
N CYS A 210 24.77 -2.08 -6.15
CA CYS A 210 23.55 -2.14 -6.94
C CYS A 210 23.30 -3.57 -7.44
N ALA A 211 22.13 -4.13 -7.12
CA ALA A 211 21.70 -5.47 -7.53
C ALA A 211 21.67 -5.65 -9.05
N ALA A 212 21.43 -4.56 -9.79
CA ALA A 212 21.23 -4.59 -11.23
C ALA A 212 22.54 -4.45 -12.03
N CYS A 213 23.43 -3.53 -11.67
CA CYS A 213 24.67 -3.26 -12.42
C CYS A 213 25.96 -3.69 -11.70
N GLY A 214 25.90 -4.10 -10.43
CA GLY A 214 27.05 -4.53 -9.64
C GLY A 214 27.99 -3.41 -9.17
N GLN A 215 27.74 -2.15 -9.54
CA GLN A 215 28.54 -1.00 -9.09
C GLN A 215 28.24 -0.64 -7.62
N ALA A 216 29.13 0.13 -6.99
CA ALA A 216 28.89 0.71 -5.67
C ALA A 216 27.61 1.57 -5.67
N TRP A 217 26.83 1.51 -4.59
CA TRP A 217 25.55 2.21 -4.53
C TRP A 217 25.74 3.73 -4.49
N HIS A 218 25.22 4.40 -5.52
CA HIS A 218 25.05 5.84 -5.57
C HIS A 218 23.63 6.11 -6.07
N GLY A 219 22.82 6.73 -5.21
CA GLY A 219 21.40 6.94 -5.43
C GLY A 219 21.06 8.36 -5.88
N THR A 220 20.03 8.49 -6.71
CA THR A 220 19.26 9.73 -6.90
C THR A 220 17.87 9.51 -6.32
N PRO A 221 17.32 10.46 -5.53
CA PRO A 221 16.01 10.30 -4.91
C PRO A 221 14.89 10.04 -5.93
N VAL A 222 13.94 9.19 -5.54
CA VAL A 222 12.67 8.97 -6.22
C VAL A 222 11.52 9.11 -5.23
N GLY A 223 10.38 9.62 -5.68
CA GLY A 223 9.23 9.90 -4.82
C GLY A 223 9.11 11.38 -4.42
N PRO A 224 8.32 11.68 -3.38
CA PRO A 224 8.10 13.06 -2.96
C PRO A 224 9.42 13.69 -2.50
N SER A 225 9.80 14.76 -3.20
CA SER A 225 10.90 15.67 -2.90
C SER A 225 10.39 17.03 -2.42
#